data_AF-R0KCS1-F1
#
_entry.id   AF-R0KCS1-F1
#
_cell.length_a   1.000
_cell.length_b   1.000
_cell.length_c   1.000
_cell.angle_alpha   90.00
_cell.angle_beta   90.00
_cell.angle_gamma   90.00
#
_symmetry.space_group_name_H-M   'P 1'
#
loop_
_entity.id
_entity.type
_entity.pdbx_description
1 polymer ?
#
loop_
_entity_poly.entity_id
_entity_poly.type
_entity_poly.pdbx_seq_one_letter_code
_entity_poly.pdbx_strand_id
1 'polypeptide(L)'
;DGHGSHQTPSFREFCDSNRILLATLPPHSSHRLQPLDVGMFKPLSSAYTEELNSLSHRSQGLVEVHKSDFLWLFWAAWTRAFTSNKILSCFRATGVHLQDGNAVLKHLKKSTPQQDINLELGEHGDGDTAKELSNFLDKTITGCAKVIVSAVKDTIASL
;
A
#
# COMPACT_ATOMS: atom_id res chain seq x y z
N ASP A 1 -4.19 4.52 -3.89
CA ASP A 1 -5.46 4.16 -3.21
C ASP A 1 -6.59 3.78 -4.17
N GLY A 2 -6.44 3.96 -5.48
CA GLY A 2 -7.50 3.68 -6.44
C GLY A 2 -8.58 4.76 -6.51
N HIS A 3 -8.34 5.95 -5.92
CA HIS A 3 -9.28 7.05 -5.99
C HIS A 3 -9.49 7.51 -7.45
N GLY A 4 -10.72 7.86 -7.82
CA GLY A 4 -11.11 8.14 -9.22
C GLY A 4 -10.30 9.28 -9.86
N SER A 5 -9.83 10.24 -9.07
CA SER A 5 -8.94 11.32 -9.54
C SER A 5 -7.58 10.83 -10.02
N HIS A 6 -7.09 9.68 -9.53
CA HIS A 6 -5.83 9.05 -9.97
C HIS A 6 -6.02 8.07 -11.13
N GLN A 7 -7.23 8.01 -11.68
CA GLN A 7 -7.63 7.05 -12.70
C GLN A 7 -8.27 7.75 -13.91
N THR A 8 -7.97 9.03 -14.14
CA THR A 8 -8.42 9.72 -15.36
C THR A 8 -7.58 9.27 -16.55
N PRO A 9 -8.15 9.27 -17.77
CA PRO A 9 -7.39 8.99 -18.99
C PRO A 9 -6.17 9.91 -19.16
N SER A 10 -6.36 11.21 -18.93
CA SER A 10 -5.29 12.21 -19.01
C SER A 10 -4.13 11.94 -18.05
N PHE A 11 -4.41 11.45 -16.85
CA PHE A 11 -3.38 11.09 -15.88
C PHE A 11 -2.59 9.84 -16.32
N ARG A 12 -3.27 8.85 -16.92
CA ARG A 12 -2.60 7.65 -17.46
C ARG A 12 -1.73 7.98 -18.66
N GLU A 13 -2.23 8.78 -19.59
CA GLU A 13 -1.46 9.26 -20.75
C GLU A 13 -0.22 10.03 -20.32
N PHE A 14 -0.35 10.89 -19.29
CA PHE A 14 0.79 11.58 -18.71
C PHE A 14 1.82 10.59 -18.14
N CYS A 15 1.38 9.59 -17.37
CA CYS A 15 2.28 8.58 -16.81
C CYS A 15 3.00 7.78 -17.91
N ASP A 16 2.28 7.32 -18.93
CA ASP A 16 2.85 6.56 -20.06
C ASP A 16 3.88 7.37 -20.84
N SER A 17 3.54 8.62 -21.18
CA SER A 17 4.43 9.56 -21.89
C SER A 17 5.71 9.84 -21.11
N ASN A 18 5.66 9.78 -19.78
CA ASN A 18 6.80 10.02 -18.89
C ASN A 18 7.45 8.74 -18.35
N ARG A 19 7.04 7.55 -18.83
CA ARG A 19 7.54 6.23 -18.37
C ARG A 19 7.40 6.01 -16.85
N ILE A 20 6.32 6.52 -16.28
CA ILE A 20 5.96 6.34 -14.87
C ILE A 20 5.07 5.09 -14.75
N LEU A 21 5.54 4.08 -14.02
CA LEU A 21 4.73 2.89 -13.73
C LEU A 21 3.69 3.19 -12.65
N LEU A 22 2.41 3.02 -12.99
CA LEU A 22 1.32 3.20 -12.04
C LEU A 22 1.00 1.88 -11.33
N ALA A 23 1.17 1.86 -10.01
CA ALA A 23 0.75 0.73 -9.18
C ALA A 23 -0.71 0.91 -8.72
N THR A 24 -1.61 0.14 -9.32
CA THR A 24 -3.02 0.09 -8.89
C THR A 24 -3.19 -0.95 -7.80
N LEU A 25 -3.62 -0.50 -6.61
CA LEU A 25 -3.87 -1.39 -5.48
C LEU A 25 -5.26 -2.02 -5.60
N PRO A 26 -5.45 -3.29 -5.19
CA PRO A 26 -6.76 -3.88 -5.05
C PRO A 26 -7.69 -3.03 -4.17
N PRO A 27 -9.01 -3.06 -4.39
CA PRO A 27 -9.97 -2.39 -3.52
C PRO A 27 -9.74 -2.69 -2.03
N HIS A 28 -9.88 -1.68 -1.18
CA HIS A 28 -9.74 -1.77 0.28
C HIS A 28 -8.39 -2.30 0.79
N SER A 29 -7.33 -2.32 -0.03
CA SER A 29 -6.01 -2.85 0.36
C SER A 29 -4.99 -1.80 0.81
N SER A 30 -5.35 -0.50 0.79
CA SER A 30 -4.43 0.60 1.11
C SER A 30 -3.72 0.41 2.45
N HIS A 31 -4.46 0.04 3.48
CA HIS A 31 -3.96 -0.23 4.84
C HIS A 31 -2.94 -1.39 4.94
N ARG A 32 -2.76 -2.19 3.89
CA ARG A 32 -1.80 -3.31 3.84
C ARG A 32 -0.68 -3.09 2.84
N LEU A 33 -0.97 -2.41 1.73
CA LEU A 33 -0.06 -2.31 0.59
C LEU A 33 0.53 -0.92 0.41
N GLN A 34 -0.01 0.13 1.04
CA GLN A 34 0.58 1.47 0.98
C GLN A 34 1.62 1.65 2.07
N PRO A 35 2.90 1.90 1.70
CA PRO A 35 3.97 2.07 2.70
C PRO A 35 3.70 3.23 3.65
N LEU A 36 3.03 4.27 3.15
CA LEU A 36 2.65 5.43 3.94
C LEU A 36 1.64 5.07 5.03
N ASP A 37 0.56 4.36 4.66
CA ASP A 37 -0.47 3.90 5.60
C ASP A 37 0.08 2.89 6.61
N VAL A 38 0.92 1.95 6.15
CA VAL A 38 1.43 0.85 6.99
C VAL A 38 2.40 1.34 8.07
N GLY A 39 3.23 2.33 7.78
CA GLY A 39 4.30 2.65 8.72
C GLY A 39 4.82 4.09 8.78
N MET A 40 4.37 5.01 7.92
CA MET A 40 4.87 6.40 7.97
C MET A 40 3.90 7.39 8.60
N PHE A 41 2.58 7.25 8.37
CA PHE A 41 1.62 8.21 8.91
C PHE A 41 1.54 8.22 10.43
N LYS A 42 1.64 7.04 11.08
CA LYS A 42 1.64 6.97 12.54
C LYS A 42 2.86 7.68 13.16
N PRO A 43 4.12 7.37 12.77
CA PRO A 43 5.28 8.13 13.25
C PRO A 43 5.24 9.63 12.94
N LEU A 44 4.74 10.02 11.77
CA LEU A 44 4.59 11.44 11.42
C LEU A 44 3.60 12.14 12.35
N SER A 45 2.43 11.52 12.59
CA SER A 45 1.42 12.05 13.49
C SER A 45 1.98 12.20 14.91
N SER A 46 2.63 11.17 15.44
CA SER A 46 3.29 11.22 16.75
C SER A 46 4.35 12.33 16.82
N ALA A 47 5.22 12.42 15.81
CA ALA A 47 6.26 13.45 15.76
C ALA A 47 5.67 14.87 15.70
N TYR A 48 4.55 15.07 15.01
CA TYR A 48 3.87 16.35 14.95
C TYR A 48 3.19 16.72 16.26
N THR A 49 2.55 15.75 16.92
CA THR A 49 2.02 15.93 18.28
C THR A 49 3.11 16.33 19.28
N GLU A 50 4.30 15.72 19.18
CA GLU A 50 5.45 16.12 20.00
C GLU A 50 5.90 17.57 19.76
N GLU A 51 5.92 18.02 18.50
CA GLU A 51 6.26 19.43 18.18
C GLU A 51 5.24 20.41 18.77
N LEU A 52 3.94 20.09 18.68
CA LEU A 52 2.88 20.88 19.29
C LEU A 52 3.02 20.93 20.81
N ASN A 53 3.27 19.79 21.45
CA ASN A 53 3.47 19.70 22.89
C ASN A 53 4.72 20.46 23.33
N SER A 54 5.82 20.40 22.57
CA SER A 54 7.03 21.16 22.85
C SER A 54 6.80 22.66 22.73
N LEU A 55 6.07 23.10 21.69
CA LEU A 55 5.68 24.51 21.55
C LEU A 55 4.83 24.97 22.74
N SER A 56 3.78 24.21 23.07
CA SER A 56 2.90 24.51 24.22
C SER A 56 3.69 24.56 25.54
N HIS A 57 4.62 23.64 25.76
CA HIS A 57 5.45 23.63 26.97
C HIS A 57 6.38 24.84 27.04
N ARG A 58 7.07 25.17 25.94
CA ARG A 58 7.99 26.33 25.87
C ARG A 58 7.25 27.66 26.00
N SER A 59 6.02 27.74 25.51
CA SER A 59 5.19 28.94 25.61
C SER A 59 4.37 29.00 26.89
N GLN A 60 4.45 27.99 27.77
CA GLN A 60 3.60 27.84 28.95
C GLN A 60 2.10 27.88 28.61
N GLY A 61 1.73 27.44 27.40
CA GLY A 61 0.36 27.50 26.89
C GLY A 61 -0.14 28.88 26.51
N LEU A 62 0.72 29.91 26.51
CA LEU A 62 0.34 31.30 26.21
C LEU A 62 0.32 31.63 24.71
N VAL A 63 0.95 30.77 23.90
CA VAL A 63 0.98 30.93 22.43
C VAL A 63 -0.07 30.02 21.81
N GLU A 64 -0.99 30.61 21.06
CA GLU A 64 -1.96 29.89 20.23
C GLU A 64 -1.29 29.39 18.95
N VAL A 65 -1.66 28.19 18.50
CA VAL A 65 -1.17 27.61 17.25
C VAL A 65 -2.06 28.04 16.10
N HIS A 66 -1.49 28.73 15.12
CA HIS A 66 -2.20 29.17 13.94
C HIS A 66 -1.90 28.27 12.73
N LYS A 67 -2.73 28.38 11.67
CA LYS A 67 -2.51 27.65 10.42
C LYS A 67 -1.17 28.00 9.75
N SER A 68 -0.67 29.22 9.96
CA SER A 68 0.65 29.65 9.49
C SER A 68 1.78 28.84 10.11
N ASP A 69 1.57 28.28 11.30
CA ASP A 69 2.58 27.49 12.00
C ASP A 69 2.72 26.07 11.49
N PHE A 70 1.72 25.61 10.71
CA PHE A 70 1.66 24.25 10.22
C PHE A 70 2.95 23.86 9.49
N LEU A 71 3.42 24.69 8.55
CA LEU A 71 4.54 24.29 7.67
C LEU A 71 5.84 24.04 8.43
N TRP A 72 6.19 24.91 9.39
CA TRP A 72 7.45 24.75 10.11
C TRP A 72 7.38 23.63 11.16
N LEU A 73 6.25 23.48 11.85
CA LEU A 73 6.00 22.35 12.77
C LEU A 73 5.96 21.01 12.02
N PHE A 74 5.29 20.99 10.86
CA PHE A 74 5.22 19.82 10.00
C PHE A 74 6.60 19.44 9.47
N TRP A 75 7.41 20.42 9.04
CA TRP A 75 8.76 20.16 8.55
C TRP A 75 9.66 19.55 9.64
N ALA A 76 9.58 20.07 10.87
CA ALA A 76 10.30 19.51 12.02
C ALA A 76 9.85 18.07 12.34
N ALA A 77 8.56 17.79 12.25
CA ALA A 77 8.01 16.44 12.42
C ALA A 77 8.42 15.50 11.29
N TRP A 78 8.35 15.96 10.05
CA TRP A 78 8.66 15.22 8.84
C TRP A 78 10.10 14.74 8.84
N THR A 79 11.06 15.64 9.07
CA THR A 79 12.50 15.33 9.08
C THR A 79 12.87 14.31 10.15
N ARG A 80 12.14 14.26 11.27
CA ARG A 80 12.32 13.26 12.34
C ARG A 80 11.64 11.92 12.03
N ALA A 81 10.47 11.95 11.39
CA ALA A 81 9.69 10.76 11.08
C ALA A 81 10.24 10.03 9.84
N PHE A 82 10.58 10.75 8.77
CA PHE A 82 10.98 10.21 7.47
C PHE A 82 12.48 9.95 7.37
N THR A 83 12.95 8.96 8.14
CA THR A 83 14.33 8.43 8.00
C THR A 83 14.40 7.34 6.94
N SER A 84 15.54 7.22 6.24
CA SER A 84 15.74 6.18 5.22
C SER A 84 15.45 4.77 5.72
N ASN A 85 15.85 4.45 6.95
CA ASN A 85 15.62 3.14 7.55
C ASN A 85 14.13 2.84 7.75
N LYS A 86 13.35 3.81 8.24
CA LYS A 86 11.90 3.67 8.42
C LYS A 86 11.20 3.51 7.08
N ILE A 87 11.57 4.33 6.08
CA ILE A 87 11.02 4.27 4.73
C ILE A 87 11.25 2.87 4.14
N LEU A 88 12.51 2.40 4.12
CA LEU A 88 12.86 1.07 3.59
C LEU A 88 12.11 -0.05 4.33
N SER A 89 11.98 0.04 5.65
CA SER A 89 11.21 -0.92 6.44
C SER A 89 9.73 -0.95 6.04
N CYS A 90 9.11 0.20 5.76
CA CYS A 90 7.70 0.26 5.33
C CYS A 90 7.49 -0.36 3.95
N PHE A 91 8.42 -0.10 3.01
CA PHE A 91 8.40 -0.74 1.69
C PHE A 91 8.58 -2.26 1.77
N ARG A 92 9.39 -2.77 2.71
CA ARG A 92 9.51 -4.21 2.98
C ARG A 92 8.23 -4.79 3.58
N ALA A 93 7.63 -4.11 4.55
CA ALA A 93 6.42 -4.56 5.24
C ALA A 93 5.21 -4.67 4.29
N THR A 94 5.12 -3.79 3.30
CA THR A 94 4.07 -3.81 2.27
C THR A 94 4.36 -4.77 1.12
N GLY A 95 5.59 -5.29 1.05
CA GLY A 95 6.09 -6.12 -0.03
C GLY A 95 6.08 -5.49 -1.42
N VAL A 96 5.98 -4.15 -1.48
CA VAL A 96 6.30 -3.37 -2.67
C VAL A 96 7.81 -3.45 -2.96
N HIS A 97 8.61 -3.76 -1.94
CA HIS A 97 10.04 -4.04 -2.07
C HIS A 97 10.30 -5.46 -2.62
N LEU A 98 10.69 -5.54 -3.89
CA LEU A 98 10.95 -6.75 -4.69
C LEU A 98 12.18 -7.60 -4.28
N GLN A 99 12.62 -7.62 -3.01
CA GLN A 99 13.68 -8.54 -2.58
C GLN A 99 13.17 -9.92 -2.15
N ASP A 100 11.91 -10.06 -1.73
CA ASP A 100 11.32 -11.36 -1.38
C ASP A 100 9.78 -11.31 -1.46
N GLY A 101 9.20 -11.91 -2.51
CA GLY A 101 7.75 -11.99 -2.70
C GLY A 101 7.01 -12.76 -1.60
N ASN A 102 7.72 -13.57 -0.81
CA ASN A 102 7.13 -14.36 0.27
C ASN A 102 6.79 -13.53 1.52
N ALA A 103 7.34 -12.31 1.65
CA ALA A 103 7.05 -11.44 2.77
C ALA A 103 5.56 -11.05 2.82
N VAL A 104 4.95 -10.78 1.65
CA VAL A 104 3.51 -10.48 1.54
C VAL A 104 2.65 -11.67 1.93
N LEU A 105 3.04 -12.88 1.49
CA LEU A 105 2.29 -14.11 1.73
C LEU A 105 2.15 -14.44 3.22
N LYS A 106 3.14 -14.09 4.04
CA LYS A 106 3.09 -14.29 5.50
C LYS A 106 2.02 -13.42 6.19
N HIS A 107 1.74 -12.23 5.65
CA HIS A 107 0.74 -11.32 6.21
C HIS A 107 -0.68 -11.66 5.77
N LEU A 108 -0.86 -12.28 4.59
CA LEU A 108 -2.16 -12.72 4.10
C LEU A 108 -2.70 -13.97 4.83
N LYS A 109 -1.82 -14.81 5.38
CA LYS A 109 -2.21 -16.03 6.13
C LYS A 109 -2.77 -15.77 7.53
N LYS A 110 -2.73 -14.53 8.04
CA LYS A 110 -3.25 -14.16 9.37
C LYS A 110 -4.56 -13.36 9.25
N SER A 111 -5.62 -14.01 8.79
CA SER A 111 -6.99 -13.58 9.11
C SER A 111 -8.00 -14.70 8.86
N THR A 112 -8.21 -15.55 9.86
CA THR A 112 -9.54 -16.12 10.16
C THR A 112 -9.69 -16.27 11.67
N PRO A 113 -10.39 -15.36 12.36
CA PRO A 113 -11.23 -15.74 13.48
C PRO A 113 -12.55 -16.25 12.89
N GLN A 114 -12.88 -17.52 13.13
CA GLN A 114 -14.21 -18.07 12.89
C GLN A 114 -15.24 -17.16 13.58
N GLN A 115 -16.13 -16.56 12.79
CA GLN A 115 -17.49 -16.30 13.24
C GLN A 115 -18.36 -17.25 12.44
N ASP A 116 -18.86 -18.27 13.14
CA ASP A 116 -19.81 -19.24 12.63
C ASP A 116 -21.07 -18.50 12.19
N ILE A 117 -21.28 -18.45 10.88
CA ILE A 117 -22.59 -18.28 10.28
C ILE A 117 -22.80 -19.52 9.43
N ASN A 118 -23.55 -20.47 9.99
CA ASN A 118 -24.08 -21.62 9.27
C ASN A 118 -24.86 -21.11 8.06
N LEU A 119 -24.27 -21.26 6.88
CA LEU A 119 -24.96 -21.26 5.60
C LEU A 119 -24.46 -22.50 4.87
N GLU A 120 -25.26 -23.57 4.95
CA GLU A 120 -25.13 -24.75 4.12
C GLU A 120 -25.07 -24.31 2.65
N LEU A 121 -23.88 -24.39 2.04
CA LEU A 121 -23.71 -24.32 0.60
C LEU A 121 -22.79 -25.46 0.21
N GLY A 122 -23.36 -26.37 -0.58
CA GLY A 122 -22.84 -27.70 -0.87
C GLY A 122 -21.47 -27.69 -1.55
N GLU A 123 -20.78 -28.80 -1.33
CA GLU A 123 -19.55 -29.14 -2.03
C GLU A 123 -19.80 -29.24 -3.53
N HIS A 124 -19.34 -28.24 -4.28
CA HIS A 124 -19.00 -28.39 -5.68
C HIS A 124 -17.70 -27.64 -5.95
N GLY A 125 -16.58 -28.35 -5.79
CA GLY A 125 -15.26 -27.86 -6.17
C GLY A 125 -15.16 -27.83 -7.69
N ASP A 126 -15.25 -26.65 -8.27
CA ASP A 126 -14.98 -26.46 -9.70
C ASP A 126 -13.56 -25.91 -9.88
N GLY A 127 -12.71 -26.70 -10.53
CA GLY A 127 -11.28 -26.42 -10.76
C GLY A 127 -11.01 -25.33 -11.80
N ASP A 128 -11.94 -24.38 -11.98
CA ASP A 128 -11.95 -23.43 -13.09
C ASP A 128 -11.37 -22.05 -12.72
N THR A 129 -11.26 -21.73 -11.43
CA THR A 129 -10.78 -20.41 -10.97
C THR A 129 -9.32 -20.13 -11.37
N ALA A 130 -8.46 -21.14 -11.37
CA ALA A 130 -7.06 -21.00 -11.80
C ALA A 130 -6.94 -20.80 -13.32
N LYS A 131 -7.81 -21.47 -14.10
CA LYS A 131 -7.88 -21.29 -15.55
C LYS A 131 -8.42 -19.92 -15.94
N GLU A 132 -9.43 -19.42 -15.23
CA GLU A 132 -9.98 -18.08 -15.45
C GLU A 132 -8.94 -16.99 -15.19
N LEU A 133 -8.18 -17.09 -14.10
CA LEU A 133 -7.09 -16.15 -13.79
C LEU A 133 -5.97 -16.19 -14.84
N SER A 134 -5.58 -17.38 -15.30
CA SER A 134 -4.59 -17.52 -16.37
C SER A 134 -5.08 -16.91 -17.68
N ASN A 135 -6.34 -17.15 -18.05
CA ASN A 135 -6.94 -16.61 -19.27
C ASN A 135 -7.09 -15.09 -19.22
N PHE A 136 -7.37 -14.52 -18.04
CA PHE A 136 -7.41 -13.08 -17.84
C PHE A 136 -6.03 -12.44 -18.00
N LEU A 137 -4.99 -13.05 -17.42
CA LEU A 137 -3.61 -12.58 -17.57
C LEU A 137 -3.13 -12.63 -19.03
N ASP A 138 -3.48 -13.68 -19.77
CA ASP A 138 -3.12 -13.81 -21.19
C ASP A 138 -3.88 -12.85 -22.11
N LYS A 139 -5.15 -12.55 -21.81
CA LYS A 139 -5.96 -11.59 -22.60
C LYS A 139 -5.59 -10.13 -22.36
N THR A 140 -5.08 -9.79 -21.18
CA THR A 140 -4.89 -8.40 -20.75
C THR A 140 -3.52 -7.84 -21.13
N ILE A 141 -2.56 -8.68 -21.52
CA ILE A 141 -1.16 -8.27 -21.70
C ILE A 141 -0.65 -8.60 -23.11
N THR A 142 -0.70 -7.63 -24.01
CA THR A 142 -0.03 -7.69 -25.32
C THR A 142 1.27 -6.86 -25.28
N GLY A 143 2.41 -7.54 -25.38
CA GLY A 143 3.73 -6.90 -25.57
C GLY A 143 4.50 -6.51 -24.29
N CYS A 144 5.84 -6.61 -24.40
CA CYS A 144 6.91 -6.32 -23.43
C CYS A 144 6.91 -6.96 -22.02
N ALA A 145 5.78 -7.40 -21.46
CA ALA A 145 5.73 -7.93 -20.09
C ALA A 145 5.78 -9.48 -19.97
N LYS A 146 6.33 -10.19 -20.96
CA LYS A 146 6.36 -11.67 -20.99
C LYS A 146 7.12 -12.32 -19.82
N VAL A 147 8.16 -11.66 -19.30
CA VAL A 147 9.04 -12.20 -18.24
C VAL A 147 8.33 -12.23 -16.87
N ILE A 148 7.49 -11.23 -16.59
CA ILE A 148 6.73 -11.17 -15.34
C ILE A 148 5.59 -12.20 -15.36
N VAL A 149 4.96 -12.38 -16.52
CA VAL A 149 3.89 -13.37 -16.70
C VAL A 149 4.40 -14.80 -16.54
N SER A 150 5.60 -15.14 -17.04
CA SER A 150 6.12 -16.51 -16.85
C SER A 150 6.34 -16.81 -15.37
N ALA A 151 6.93 -15.88 -14.62
CA ALA A 151 7.17 -16.05 -13.18
C ALA A 151 5.87 -16.20 -12.38
N VAL A 152 4.82 -15.47 -12.76
CA VAL A 152 3.50 -15.58 -12.12
C VAL A 152 2.79 -16.88 -12.51
N LYS A 153 2.90 -17.32 -13.77
CA LYS A 153 2.33 -18.60 -14.24
C LYS A 153 2.98 -19.81 -13.56
N ASP A 154 4.30 -19.81 -13.45
CA ASP A 154 5.05 -20.90 -12.79
C ASP A 154 4.65 -21.02 -11.31
N THR A 155 4.34 -19.90 -10.67
CA THR A 155 3.87 -19.87 -9.28
C THR A 155 2.46 -20.45 -9.14
N ILE A 156 1.54 -20.09 -10.06
CA ILE A 156 0.15 -20.59 -10.04
C ILE A 156 0.10 -22.10 -10.36
N ALA A 157 0.94 -22.60 -11.26
CA ALA A 157 0.99 -24.03 -11.60
C ALA A 157 1.59 -24.92 -10.49
N SER A 158 2.23 -24.31 -9.49
CA SER A 158 2.85 -25.00 -8.35
C SER A 158 1.96 -25.07 -7.09
N LEU A 159 0.75 -24.50 -7.15
CA LEU A 159 -0.31 -24.57 -6.14
C LEU A 159 -1.30 -25.68 -6.48
#